data_AF-A0A9Q9Y8D6-F1
#
_entry.id   AF-A0A9Q9Y8D6-F1
#
_cell.length_a   1.000
_cell.length_b   1.000
_cell.length_c   1.000
_cell.angle_alpha   90.00
_cell.angle_beta   90.00
_cell.angle_gamma   90.00
#
_symmetry.space_group_name_H-M   'P 1'
#
loop_
_entity.id
_entity.type
_entity.pdbx_description
1 polymer ?
#
loop_
_entity_poly.entity_id
_entity_poly.type
_entity_poly.pdbx_seq_one_letter_code
_entity_poly.pdbx_strand_id
1 'polypeptide(L)'
;MRRRKEPWKIKASVSLNEDFFCPTLNKAEKAWKPSVKRSDRTDEDKSEFLKTQELYKRVWRVLNQLTPQMFQPLMKQVMKLTINTEERLKGVIDLIYEKAISEPDSSEACANMCRCLMGLKVPTTEKPGETLNFRKLLLNRCQKEFEKEKDDDTFEKQKELDAATGEEEKQRLKEDLEDAKEKARRRSLGNIKFIGELFKLRMLTEAIMHDCIVTLLKRHDEEESLECVCCLLSSTWKHLDHEKAKPRMDQYINTMEKIIKERKTSSRICFMLQDVLDLRRLNRGNRL
;
A
#
# COMPACT_ATOMS: atom_id res chain seq x y z
N MET A 1 67.07 12.54 40.85
CA MET A 1 66.33 11.98 42.01
C MET A 1 65.70 10.66 41.60
N ARG A 2 66.00 9.57 42.32
CA ARG A 2 65.47 8.20 42.11
C ARG A 2 64.07 8.06 42.73
N ARG A 3 63.18 7.27 42.08
CA ARG A 3 62.29 6.19 42.60
C ARG A 3 61.00 6.11 41.78
N ARG A 4 60.82 5.06 40.99
CA ARG A 4 60.05 3.80 41.25
C ARG A 4 58.53 3.99 41.15
N LYS A 5 57.97 3.39 40.10
CA LYS A 5 56.56 2.97 40.03
C LYS A 5 56.37 1.62 40.75
N GLU A 6 55.11 1.41 41.12
CA GLU A 6 54.38 0.20 41.51
C GLU A 6 54.22 -0.09 43.01
N PRO A 7 53.22 -0.90 43.42
CA PRO A 7 51.85 -1.13 42.88
C PRO A 7 50.76 -0.93 43.99
N TRP A 8 49.44 -1.06 43.78
CA TRP A 8 48.55 -2.19 44.19
C TRP A 8 47.09 -1.66 44.03
N LYS A 9 46.24 -2.22 43.16
CA LYS A 9 45.34 -3.39 43.30
C LYS A 9 43.99 -3.13 44.01
N ILE A 10 42.94 -3.53 43.27
CA ILE A 10 41.68 -4.20 43.69
C ILE A 10 40.37 -3.37 43.81
N LYS A 11 39.54 -3.61 42.78
CA LYS A 11 38.12 -4.01 42.73
C LYS A 11 37.03 -3.21 43.47
N ALA A 12 36.03 -2.87 42.64
CA ALA A 12 34.58 -3.09 42.81
C ALA A 12 33.90 -2.50 44.05
N SER A 13 32.95 -1.59 43.82
CA SER A 13 31.50 -1.90 43.83
C SER A 13 30.66 -0.62 43.80
N VAL A 14 29.68 -0.59 42.89
CA VAL A 14 28.31 -0.07 43.00
C VAL A 14 28.01 0.92 44.14
N SER A 15 27.56 2.14 43.81
CA SER A 15 26.15 2.57 43.99
C SER A 15 25.94 4.06 43.70
N LEU A 16 24.96 4.34 42.82
CA LEU A 16 23.99 5.44 42.79
C LEU A 16 24.27 6.72 43.61
N ASN A 17 24.53 7.84 42.93
CA ASN A 17 23.59 8.96 42.73
C ASN A 17 24.33 10.25 42.33
N GLU A 18 23.69 11.02 41.43
CA GLU A 18 23.91 12.46 41.12
C GLU A 18 25.29 12.83 40.56
N ASP A 19 25.50 13.62 39.51
CA ASP A 19 24.68 14.38 38.59
C ASP A 19 25.58 14.59 37.36
N PHE A 20 25.15 14.20 36.17
CA PHE A 20 25.78 14.69 34.95
C PHE A 20 24.72 15.35 34.08
N PHE A 21 24.79 16.67 34.13
CA PHE A 21 24.08 17.67 33.34
C PHE A 21 23.91 17.20 31.88
N CYS A 22 22.74 16.64 31.57
CA CYS A 22 22.34 16.37 30.19
C CYS A 22 21.36 17.49 29.80
N PRO A 23 21.69 18.32 28.79
CA PRO A 23 20.86 19.47 28.45
C PRO A 23 19.47 18.99 28.05
N THR A 24 18.46 19.52 28.73
CA THR A 24 17.05 19.25 28.49
C THR A 24 16.68 19.67 27.07
N LEU A 25 16.40 18.69 26.21
CA LEU A 25 15.78 18.89 24.91
C LEU A 25 14.36 19.46 25.09
N ASN A 26 14.04 20.50 24.33
CA ASN A 26 12.71 21.11 24.31
C ASN A 26 11.64 20.08 23.93
N LYS A 27 10.64 19.91 24.79
CA LYS A 27 9.51 19.01 24.57
C LYS A 27 8.55 19.66 23.58
N ALA A 28 8.40 19.09 22.39
CA ALA A 28 7.37 19.49 21.44
C ALA A 28 5.97 19.22 22.01
N GLU A 29 5.05 20.17 21.84
CA GLU A 29 3.69 20.14 22.40
C GLU A 29 2.86 18.94 21.91
N LYS A 30 3.26 18.34 20.77
CA LYS A 30 2.66 17.13 20.17
C LYS A 30 3.63 15.94 20.13
N ALA A 31 4.38 15.70 21.20
CA ALA A 31 5.16 14.47 21.34
C ALA A 31 4.23 13.24 21.34
N TRP A 32 4.54 12.23 20.50
CA TRP A 32 3.81 10.97 20.45
C TRP A 32 3.82 10.30 21.83
N LYS A 33 2.64 10.11 22.44
CA LYS A 33 2.48 9.42 23.72
C LYS A 33 1.97 8.00 23.45
N PRO A 34 2.59 6.95 24.03
CA PRO A 34 2.03 5.60 23.96
C PRO A 34 0.60 5.62 24.53
N SER A 35 -0.35 5.08 23.76
CA SER A 35 -1.78 5.04 24.08
C SER A 35 -2.12 4.03 25.19
N VAL A 36 -1.33 3.99 26.26
CA VAL A 36 -1.55 3.15 27.44
C VAL A 36 -2.18 4.02 28.53
N LYS A 37 -3.37 4.57 28.23
CA LYS A 37 -4.30 5.02 29.27
C LYS A 37 -5.68 5.26 28.67
N ARG A 38 -6.50 4.21 28.66
CA ARG A 38 -7.96 4.20 28.93
C ARG A 38 -8.56 2.86 28.47
N SER A 39 -8.81 1.96 29.42
CA SER A 39 -9.97 1.07 29.53
C SER A 39 -9.62 -0.08 30.47
N ASP A 40 -10.57 -0.41 31.32
CA ASP A 40 -10.61 -1.55 32.23
C ASP A 40 -10.52 -2.85 31.41
N ARG A 41 -9.30 -3.34 31.17
CA ARG A 41 -9.02 -4.57 30.42
C ARG A 41 -8.35 -5.55 31.35
N THR A 42 -8.80 -6.80 31.33
CA THR A 42 -8.18 -7.88 32.11
C THR A 42 -6.69 -8.02 31.75
N ASP A 43 -5.86 -8.55 32.65
CA ASP A 43 -4.43 -8.71 32.35
C ASP A 43 -4.18 -9.67 31.18
N GLU A 44 -5.12 -10.58 30.89
CA GLU A 44 -5.12 -11.42 29.69
C GLU A 44 -5.36 -10.61 28.41
N ASP A 45 -6.34 -9.69 28.40
CA ASP A 45 -6.61 -8.81 27.25
C ASP A 45 -5.42 -7.89 26.93
N LYS A 46 -4.71 -7.41 27.96
CA LYS A 46 -3.48 -6.63 27.79
C LYS A 46 -2.36 -7.48 27.19
N SER A 47 -2.23 -8.73 27.63
CA SER A 47 -1.22 -9.68 27.13
C SER A 47 -1.46 -10.01 25.64
N GLU A 48 -2.69 -10.30 25.24
CA GLU A 48 -3.03 -10.56 23.83
C GLU A 48 -2.88 -9.33 22.93
N PHE A 49 -3.18 -8.13 23.44
CA PHE A 49 -2.93 -6.88 22.73
C PHE A 49 -1.44 -6.65 22.47
N LEU A 50 -0.58 -6.87 23.48
CA LEU A 50 0.87 -6.74 23.34
C LEU A 50 1.45 -7.75 22.33
N LYS A 51 1.00 -9.01 22.36
CA LYS A 51 1.40 -10.02 21.37
C LYS A 51 1.00 -9.60 19.95
N THR A 52 -0.18 -9.02 19.78
CA THR A 52 -0.67 -8.52 18.49
C THR A 52 0.16 -7.35 17.99
N GLN A 53 0.52 -6.39 18.85
CA GLN A 53 1.43 -5.31 18.46
C GLN A 53 2.82 -5.81 18.07
N GLU A 54 3.38 -6.76 18.81
CA GLU A 54 4.68 -7.34 18.50
C GLU A 54 4.66 -8.09 17.15
N LEU A 55 3.56 -8.77 16.85
CA LEU A 55 3.34 -9.38 15.54
C LEU A 55 3.36 -8.33 14.43
N TYR A 56 2.62 -7.23 14.57
CA TYR A 56 2.60 -6.15 13.58
C TYR A 56 3.97 -5.51 13.39
N LYS A 57 4.75 -5.29 14.47
CA LYS A 57 6.12 -4.79 14.37
C LYS A 57 7.03 -5.73 13.59
N ARG A 58 6.91 -7.04 13.80
CA ARG A 58 7.69 -8.04 13.06
C ARG A 58 7.31 -8.06 11.59
N VAL A 59 6.02 -8.04 11.27
CA VAL A 59 5.52 -7.99 9.89
C VAL A 59 5.99 -6.71 9.19
N TRP A 60 5.89 -5.56 9.86
CA TRP A 60 6.36 -4.28 9.33
C TRP A 60 7.88 -4.28 9.08
N ARG A 61 8.69 -4.85 9.98
CA ARG A 61 10.14 -5.02 9.77
C ARG A 61 10.44 -5.88 8.55
N VAL A 62 9.71 -6.99 8.38
CA VAL A 62 9.83 -7.85 7.20
C VAL A 62 9.49 -7.07 5.92
N LEU A 63 8.38 -6.33 5.93
CA LEU A 63 7.96 -5.51 4.79
C LEU A 63 9.00 -4.44 4.40
N ASN A 64 9.67 -3.83 5.38
CA ASN A 64 10.73 -2.84 5.10
C ASN A 64 12.03 -3.44 4.59
N GLN A 65 12.28 -4.72 4.85
CA GLN A 65 13.46 -5.44 4.35
C GLN A 65 13.16 -6.25 3.09
N LEU A 66 11.95 -6.09 2.54
CA LEU A 66 11.44 -6.93 1.48
C LEU A 66 12.16 -6.62 0.16
N THR A 67 13.20 -7.40 -0.13
CA THR A 67 13.92 -7.40 -1.41
C THR A 67 13.79 -8.78 -2.06
N PRO A 68 13.94 -8.89 -3.40
CA PRO A 68 13.88 -10.18 -4.08
C PRO A 68 14.85 -11.23 -3.50
N GLN A 69 16.04 -10.79 -3.07
CA GLN A 69 17.06 -11.66 -2.48
C GLN A 69 16.65 -12.20 -1.10
N MET A 70 16.02 -11.36 -0.28
CA MET A 70 15.61 -11.71 1.08
C MET A 70 14.19 -12.28 1.15
N PHE A 71 13.49 -12.40 0.03
CA PHE A 71 12.09 -12.80 -0.02
C PHE A 71 11.85 -14.17 0.65
N GLN A 72 12.55 -15.22 0.22
CA GLN A 72 12.38 -16.57 0.76
C GLN A 72 12.62 -16.67 2.29
N PRO A 73 13.75 -16.16 2.85
CA PRO A 73 13.98 -16.23 4.29
C PRO A 73 12.99 -15.36 5.08
N LEU A 74 12.59 -14.20 4.56
CA LEU A 74 11.60 -13.34 5.23
C LEU A 74 10.20 -13.96 5.23
N MET A 75 9.78 -14.60 4.14
CA MET A 75 8.50 -15.29 4.07
C MET A 75 8.41 -16.46 5.06
N LYS A 76 9.50 -17.22 5.23
CA LYS A 76 9.58 -18.27 6.27
C LYS A 76 9.40 -17.71 7.68
N GLN A 77 9.83 -16.47 7.95
CA GLN A 77 9.58 -15.84 9.25
C GLN A 77 8.11 -15.47 9.41
N VAL A 78 7.48 -14.92 8.37
CA VAL A 78 6.06 -14.54 8.40
C VAL A 78 5.16 -15.75 8.60
N MET A 79 5.44 -16.87 7.89
CA MET A 79 4.65 -18.10 8.03
C MET A 79 4.75 -18.74 9.42
N LYS A 80 5.79 -18.42 10.21
CA LYS A 80 5.95 -18.86 11.60
C LYS A 80 5.20 -17.97 12.60
N LEU A 81 4.69 -16.81 12.18
CA LEU A 81 3.94 -15.91 13.05
C LEU A 81 2.53 -16.48 13.32
N THR A 82 2.04 -16.30 14.54
CA THR A 82 0.73 -16.78 14.97
C THR A 82 -0.38 -15.84 14.52
N ILE A 83 -0.73 -15.90 13.23
CA ILE A 83 -1.86 -15.18 12.64
C ILE A 83 -3.12 -16.06 12.78
N ASN A 84 -3.62 -16.17 14.01
CA ASN A 84 -4.71 -17.09 14.37
C ASN A 84 -6.07 -16.41 14.62
N THR A 85 -6.12 -15.07 14.59
CA THR A 85 -7.37 -14.31 14.77
C THR A 85 -7.70 -13.51 13.53
N GLU A 86 -9.00 -13.24 13.35
CA GLU A 86 -9.50 -12.37 12.29
C GLU A 86 -8.85 -10.98 12.31
N GLU A 87 -8.73 -10.38 13.50
CA GLU A 87 -8.11 -9.06 13.67
C GLU A 87 -6.65 -9.06 13.22
N ARG A 88 -5.86 -10.07 13.61
CA ARG A 88 -4.46 -10.20 13.20
C ARG A 88 -4.35 -10.37 11.69
N LEU A 89 -5.23 -11.16 11.08
CA LEU A 89 -5.21 -11.38 9.63
C LEU A 89 -5.53 -10.08 8.87
N LYS A 90 -6.57 -9.35 9.29
CA LYS A 90 -6.92 -8.05 8.72
C LYS A 90 -5.78 -7.04 8.88
N GLY A 91 -5.19 -6.94 10.08
CA GLY A 91 -4.07 -6.02 10.33
C GLY A 91 -2.82 -6.36 9.51
N VAL A 92 -2.52 -7.64 9.28
CA VAL A 92 -1.42 -8.03 8.38
C VAL A 92 -1.70 -7.65 6.94
N ILE A 93 -2.94 -7.87 6.45
CA ILE A 93 -3.35 -7.42 5.11
C ILE A 93 -3.19 -5.90 5.00
N ASP A 94 -3.67 -5.14 5.98
CA ASP A 94 -3.58 -3.68 5.98
C ASP A 94 -2.14 -3.18 5.93
N LEU A 95 -1.21 -3.81 6.68
CA LEU A 95 0.21 -3.46 6.64
C LEU A 95 0.84 -3.72 5.27
N ILE A 96 0.54 -4.88 4.65
CA ILE A 96 1.04 -5.20 3.30
C ILE A 96 0.49 -4.20 2.29
N TYR A 97 -0.80 -3.89 2.39
CA TYR A 97 -1.49 -2.95 1.51
C TYR A 97 -0.91 -1.55 1.62
N GLU A 98 -0.69 -1.06 2.85
CA GLU A 98 -0.11 0.26 3.08
C GLU A 98 1.31 0.38 2.50
N LYS A 99 2.12 -0.67 2.66
CA LYS A 99 3.46 -0.73 2.08
C LYS A 99 3.42 -0.70 0.56
N ALA A 100 2.59 -1.55 -0.06
CA ALA A 100 2.51 -1.66 -1.51
C ALA A 100 1.99 -0.37 -2.18
N ILE A 101 1.02 0.30 -1.54
CA ILE A 101 0.49 1.58 -2.00
C ILE A 101 1.54 2.70 -1.86
N SER A 102 2.22 2.75 -0.71
CA SER A 102 3.19 3.82 -0.42
C SER A 102 4.47 3.69 -1.25
N GLU A 103 4.87 2.46 -1.56
CA GLU A 103 6.10 2.14 -2.28
C GLU A 103 5.77 1.22 -3.47
N PRO A 104 5.40 1.79 -4.64
CA PRO A 104 4.97 1.02 -5.80
C PRO A 104 6.00 -0.01 -6.29
N ASP A 105 7.29 0.26 -6.12
CA ASP A 105 8.39 -0.66 -6.49
C ASP A 105 8.37 -1.97 -5.68
N SER A 106 7.76 -1.93 -4.48
CA SER A 106 7.58 -3.11 -3.63
C SER A 106 6.31 -3.90 -3.93
N SER A 107 5.47 -3.43 -4.87
CA SER A 107 4.16 -4.03 -5.18
C SER A 107 4.26 -5.51 -5.57
N GLU A 108 5.23 -5.87 -6.42
CA GLU A 108 5.42 -7.25 -6.86
C GLU A 108 5.79 -8.16 -5.69
N ALA A 109 6.72 -7.71 -4.83
CA ALA A 109 7.14 -8.47 -3.67
C ALA A 109 5.99 -8.61 -2.64
N CYS A 110 5.23 -7.54 -2.40
CA CYS A 110 4.04 -7.57 -1.56
C CYS A 110 2.96 -8.52 -2.11
N ALA A 111 2.75 -8.55 -3.43
CA ALA A 111 1.79 -9.45 -4.06
C ALA A 111 2.21 -10.91 -3.91
N ASN A 112 3.50 -11.19 -4.08
CA ASN A 112 4.07 -12.51 -3.82
C ASN A 112 3.92 -12.94 -2.36
N MET A 113 4.06 -12.01 -1.41
CA MET A 113 3.78 -12.27 0.01
C MET A 113 2.31 -12.61 0.24
N CYS A 114 1.37 -11.84 -0.34
CA CYS A 114 -0.06 -12.17 -0.30
C CYS A 114 -0.34 -13.58 -0.86
N ARG A 115 0.33 -13.97 -1.95
CA ARG A 115 0.19 -15.32 -2.53
C ARG A 115 0.59 -16.42 -1.56
N CYS A 116 1.69 -16.26 -0.83
CA CYS A 116 2.09 -17.21 0.21
C CYS A 116 1.11 -17.27 1.39
N LEU A 117 0.45 -16.16 1.70
CA LEU A 117 -0.54 -16.07 2.79
C LEU A 117 -1.94 -16.55 2.39
N MET A 118 -2.21 -16.82 1.11
CA MET A 118 -3.53 -17.27 0.64
C MET A 118 -4.04 -18.55 1.31
N GLY A 119 -3.14 -19.43 1.73
CA GLY A 119 -3.49 -20.68 2.40
C GLY A 119 -3.99 -20.50 3.84
N LEU A 120 -3.79 -19.32 4.44
CA LEU A 120 -4.19 -19.06 5.82
C LEU A 120 -5.72 -18.97 5.93
N LYS A 121 -6.24 -19.68 6.93
CA LYS A 121 -7.64 -19.67 7.34
C LYS A 121 -7.69 -19.39 8.82
N VAL A 122 -8.52 -18.42 9.21
CA VAL A 122 -8.75 -18.09 10.62
C VAL A 122 -10.22 -18.32 10.95
N PRO A 123 -10.56 -18.82 12.15
CA PRO A 123 -11.94 -18.94 12.57
C PRO A 123 -12.58 -17.56 12.69
N THR A 124 -13.83 -17.44 12.25
CA THR A 124 -14.61 -16.19 12.38
C THR A 124 -15.14 -16.05 13.80
N THR A 125 -15.16 -14.84 14.36
CA THR A 125 -15.72 -14.59 15.70
C THR A 125 -17.25 -14.64 15.71
N GLU A 126 -17.90 -14.36 14.58
CA GLU A 126 -19.36 -14.23 14.46
C GLU A 126 -20.11 -15.57 14.33
N LYS A 127 -19.48 -16.60 13.74
CA LYS A 127 -20.13 -17.90 13.47
C LYS A 127 -19.17 -19.07 13.75
N PRO A 128 -19.48 -19.92 14.75
CA PRO A 128 -18.71 -21.14 15.02
C PRO A 128 -18.72 -22.07 13.80
N GLY A 129 -17.54 -22.38 13.25
CA GLY A 129 -17.37 -23.30 12.12
C GLY A 129 -17.16 -22.63 10.75
N GLU A 130 -17.39 -21.32 10.62
CA GLU A 130 -17.05 -20.58 9.40
C GLU A 130 -15.61 -20.05 9.49
N THR A 131 -14.77 -20.38 8.51
CA THR A 131 -13.40 -19.86 8.44
C THR A 131 -13.32 -18.69 7.46
N LEU A 132 -12.73 -17.59 7.88
CA LEU A 132 -12.34 -16.52 6.98
C LEU A 132 -11.11 -16.93 6.17
N ASN A 133 -11.25 -16.81 4.86
CA ASN A 133 -10.18 -17.00 3.90
C ASN A 133 -9.48 -15.67 3.61
N PHE A 134 -8.14 -15.73 3.60
CA PHE A 134 -7.30 -14.57 3.24
C PHE A 134 -7.75 -13.92 1.93
N ARG A 135 -8.13 -14.72 0.92
CA ARG A 135 -8.58 -14.23 -0.39
C ARG A 135 -9.80 -13.30 -0.33
N LYS A 136 -10.81 -13.62 0.49
CA LYS A 136 -12.02 -12.77 0.61
C LYS A 136 -11.71 -11.48 1.34
N LEU A 137 -10.90 -11.54 2.40
CA LEU A 137 -10.45 -10.33 3.12
C LEU A 137 -9.62 -9.42 2.20
N LEU A 138 -8.73 -9.99 1.41
CA LEU A 138 -7.94 -9.25 0.44
C LEU A 138 -8.84 -8.57 -0.60
N LEU A 139 -9.79 -9.30 -1.20
CA LEU A 139 -10.71 -8.72 -2.20
C LEU A 139 -11.55 -7.59 -1.59
N ASN A 140 -12.11 -7.78 -0.40
CA ASN A 140 -12.86 -6.76 0.31
C ASN A 140 -11.99 -5.53 0.61
N ARG A 141 -10.71 -5.73 0.95
CA ARG A 141 -9.77 -4.63 1.15
C ARG A 141 -9.49 -3.87 -0.14
N CYS A 142 -9.30 -4.57 -1.27
CA CYS A 142 -9.08 -3.95 -2.57
C CYS A 142 -10.27 -3.07 -2.98
N GLN A 143 -11.50 -3.57 -2.79
CA GLN A 143 -12.72 -2.83 -3.09
C GLN A 143 -12.84 -1.58 -2.21
N LYS A 144 -12.62 -1.70 -0.90
CA LYS A 144 -12.66 -0.55 0.02
C LYS A 144 -11.65 0.53 -0.34
N GLU A 145 -10.41 0.16 -0.66
CA GLU A 145 -9.40 1.15 -1.05
C GLU A 145 -9.72 1.79 -2.41
N PHE A 146 -10.31 1.05 -3.35
CA PHE A 146 -10.74 1.60 -4.63
C PHE A 146 -11.95 2.56 -4.50
N GLU A 147 -12.86 2.28 -3.57
CA GLU A 147 -14.02 3.15 -3.29
C GLU A 147 -13.63 4.42 -2.53
N LYS A 148 -12.65 4.36 -1.62
CA LYS A 148 -12.11 5.54 -0.93
C LYS A 148 -11.59 6.61 -1.87
N GLU A 149 -11.15 6.25 -3.07
CA GLU A 149 -10.72 7.23 -4.08
C GLU A 149 -11.86 8.12 -4.59
N LYS A 150 -13.12 7.78 -4.31
CA LYS A 150 -14.31 8.54 -4.73
C LYS A 150 -14.88 9.44 -3.65
N ASP A 151 -14.53 9.23 -2.38
CA ASP A 151 -15.13 9.93 -1.24
C ASP A 151 -14.14 10.90 -0.55
N ASP A 152 -14.52 12.19 -0.63
CA ASP A 152 -14.70 13.07 0.54
C ASP A 152 -13.58 14.06 0.98
N ASP A 153 -12.28 13.76 0.91
CA ASP A 153 -11.27 14.70 1.48
C ASP A 153 -10.97 15.94 0.60
N THR A 154 -11.09 15.81 -0.72
CA THR A 154 -10.83 16.92 -1.65
C THR A 154 -12.03 17.86 -1.76
N PHE A 155 -13.24 17.35 -1.51
CA PHE A 155 -14.48 18.11 -1.64
C PHE A 155 -14.62 19.13 -0.51
N GLU A 156 -14.37 18.72 0.74
CA GLU A 156 -14.38 19.65 1.88
C GLU A 156 -13.30 20.73 1.74
N LYS A 157 -12.08 20.36 1.34
CA LYS A 157 -11.01 21.36 1.09
C LYS A 157 -11.32 22.33 -0.05
N GLN A 158 -12.00 21.87 -1.10
CA GLN A 158 -12.46 22.74 -2.18
C GLN A 158 -13.52 23.73 -1.68
N LYS A 159 -14.44 23.27 -0.83
CA LYS A 159 -15.48 24.10 -0.21
C LYS A 159 -14.89 25.14 0.75
N GLU A 160 -13.85 24.78 1.51
CA GLU A 160 -13.10 25.73 2.34
C GLU A 160 -12.41 26.80 1.49
N LEU A 161 -11.78 26.42 0.37
CA LEU A 161 -11.18 27.36 -0.58
C LEU A 161 -12.21 28.31 -1.19
N ASP A 162 -13.39 27.80 -1.55
CA ASP A 162 -14.48 28.60 -2.13
C ASP A 162 -15.10 29.57 -1.10
N ALA A 163 -15.09 29.20 0.19
CA ALA A 163 -15.59 30.02 1.30
C ALA A 163 -14.58 31.07 1.81
N ALA A 164 -13.29 30.90 1.53
CA ALA A 164 -12.26 31.85 1.92
C ALA A 164 -12.49 33.21 1.22
N THR A 165 -12.21 34.31 1.91
CA THR A 165 -12.38 35.68 1.37
C THR A 165 -11.05 36.40 1.19
N GLY A 166 -10.02 36.07 1.97
CA GLY A 166 -8.68 36.65 1.86
C GLY A 166 -7.84 36.02 0.74
N GLU A 167 -7.11 36.85 0.00
CA GLU A 167 -6.29 36.40 -1.14
C GLU A 167 -5.11 35.53 -0.70
N GLU A 168 -4.45 35.87 0.41
CA GLU A 168 -3.38 35.04 1.01
C GLU A 168 -3.90 33.71 1.56
N GLU A 169 -5.08 33.72 2.19
CA GLU A 169 -5.73 32.51 2.70
C GLU A 169 -6.16 31.57 1.56
N LYS A 170 -6.75 32.13 0.50
CA LYS A 170 -7.07 31.39 -0.73
C LYS A 170 -5.85 30.77 -1.35
N GLN A 171 -4.74 31.50 -1.44
CA GLN A 171 -3.52 30.96 -2.03
C GLN A 171 -2.98 29.79 -1.21
N ARG A 172 -2.93 29.90 0.13
CA ARG A 172 -2.53 28.80 1.02
C ARG A 172 -3.44 27.59 0.92
N LEU A 173 -4.75 27.79 0.95
CA LEU A 173 -5.75 26.71 0.82
C LEU A 173 -5.67 26.02 -0.55
N LYS A 174 -5.34 26.77 -1.61
CA LYS A 174 -5.16 26.22 -2.96
C LYS A 174 -3.92 25.33 -3.04
N GLU A 175 -2.81 25.73 -2.42
CA GLU A 175 -1.60 24.90 -2.31
C GLU A 175 -1.89 23.62 -1.50
N ASP A 176 -2.52 23.75 -0.32
CA ASP A 176 -2.89 22.61 0.53
C ASP A 176 -3.86 21.63 -0.16
N LEU A 177 -4.73 22.16 -1.04
CA LEU A 177 -5.65 21.36 -1.85
C LEU A 177 -4.91 20.61 -2.96
N GLU A 178 -4.01 21.26 -3.69
CA GLU A 178 -3.24 20.59 -4.75
C GLU A 178 -2.29 19.53 -4.20
N ASP A 179 -1.61 19.79 -3.08
CA ASP A 179 -0.78 18.80 -2.39
C ASP A 179 -1.60 17.58 -1.96
N ALA A 180 -2.81 17.80 -1.44
CA ALA A 180 -3.71 16.73 -1.05
C ALA A 180 -4.18 15.91 -2.26
N LYS A 181 -4.54 16.58 -3.37
CA LYS A 181 -4.90 15.92 -4.63
C LYS A 181 -3.74 15.10 -5.17
N GLU A 182 -2.53 15.64 -5.18
CA GLU A 182 -1.33 14.92 -5.66
C GLU A 182 -1.02 13.69 -4.80
N LYS A 183 -1.11 13.83 -3.47
CA LYS A 183 -0.94 12.71 -2.55
C LYS A 183 -2.00 11.63 -2.77
N ALA A 184 -3.27 12.02 -2.93
CA ALA A 184 -4.36 11.09 -3.23
C ALA A 184 -4.17 10.39 -4.58
N ARG A 185 -3.76 11.13 -5.63
CA ARG A 185 -3.42 10.60 -6.96
C ARG A 185 -2.30 9.57 -6.89
N ARG A 186 -1.18 9.89 -6.23
CA ARG A 186 -0.05 8.98 -6.06
C ARG A 186 -0.46 7.69 -5.33
N ARG A 187 -1.28 7.83 -4.28
CA ARG A 187 -1.82 6.70 -3.52
C ARG A 187 -2.74 5.82 -4.39
N SER A 188 -3.63 6.44 -5.15
CA SER A 188 -4.52 5.75 -6.11
C SER A 188 -3.74 4.98 -7.16
N LEU A 189 -2.70 5.60 -7.74
CA LEU A 189 -1.85 4.94 -8.72
C LEU A 189 -1.10 3.73 -8.13
N GLY A 190 -0.57 3.87 -6.91
CA GLY A 190 0.03 2.78 -6.16
C GLY A 190 -0.95 1.63 -5.90
N ASN A 191 -2.19 1.96 -5.52
CA ASN A 191 -3.27 0.98 -5.34
C ASN A 191 -3.57 0.21 -6.63
N ILE A 192 -3.71 0.89 -7.77
CA ILE A 192 -4.00 0.25 -9.06
C ILE A 192 -2.82 -0.63 -9.51
N LYS A 193 -1.57 -0.16 -9.35
CA LYS A 193 -0.38 -0.97 -9.63
C LYS A 193 -0.37 -2.25 -8.78
N PHE A 194 -0.66 -2.14 -7.49
CA PHE A 194 -0.70 -3.30 -6.59
C PHE A 194 -1.82 -4.29 -6.94
N ILE A 195 -3.02 -3.79 -7.27
CA ILE A 195 -4.14 -4.59 -7.78
C ILE A 195 -3.72 -5.35 -9.05
N GLY A 196 -2.98 -4.69 -9.95
CA GLY A 196 -2.41 -5.32 -11.14
C GLY A 196 -1.51 -6.51 -10.82
N GLU A 197 -0.58 -6.35 -9.88
CA GLU A 197 0.32 -7.44 -9.45
C GLU A 197 -0.45 -8.60 -8.81
N LEU A 198 -1.46 -8.31 -7.97
CA LEU A 198 -2.33 -9.33 -7.39
C LEU A 198 -3.15 -10.08 -8.45
N PHE A 199 -3.59 -9.38 -9.51
CA PHE A 199 -4.34 -10.00 -10.60
C PHE A 199 -3.48 -10.92 -11.47
N LYS A 200 -2.21 -10.57 -11.73
CA LYS A 200 -1.26 -11.46 -12.42
C LYS A 200 -1.12 -12.80 -11.68
N LEU A 201 -1.18 -12.77 -10.35
CA LEU A 201 -1.14 -13.95 -9.48
C LEU A 201 -2.50 -14.65 -9.32
N ARG A 202 -3.52 -14.27 -10.11
CA ARG A 202 -4.89 -14.82 -10.11
C ARG A 202 -5.60 -14.73 -8.74
N MET A 203 -5.24 -13.72 -7.95
CA MET A 203 -5.79 -13.54 -6.60
C MET A 203 -7.09 -12.72 -6.61
N LEU A 204 -7.29 -11.89 -7.62
CA LEU A 204 -8.44 -11.00 -7.78
C LEU A 204 -9.37 -11.45 -8.93
N THR A 205 -10.56 -10.85 -8.98
CA THR A 205 -11.54 -11.07 -10.04
C THR A 205 -11.34 -10.09 -11.19
N GLU A 206 -11.91 -10.37 -12.36
CA GLU A 206 -11.82 -9.48 -13.52
C GLU A 206 -12.59 -8.17 -13.32
N ALA A 207 -13.65 -8.19 -12.50
CA ALA A 207 -14.50 -7.03 -12.25
C ALA A 207 -13.69 -5.82 -11.74
N ILE A 208 -12.90 -6.02 -10.67
CA ILE A 208 -12.09 -4.93 -10.09
C ILE A 208 -11.01 -4.43 -11.06
N MET A 209 -10.44 -5.32 -11.87
CA MET A 209 -9.45 -4.93 -12.89
C MET A 209 -10.03 -4.04 -13.97
N HIS A 210 -11.23 -4.38 -14.45
CA HIS A 210 -11.91 -3.54 -15.42
C HIS A 210 -12.24 -2.15 -14.87
N ASP A 211 -12.58 -2.07 -13.58
CA ASP A 211 -12.85 -0.80 -12.93
C ASP A 211 -11.56 0.03 -12.82
N CYS A 212 -10.42 -0.58 -12.49
CA CYS A 212 -9.11 0.09 -12.54
C CYS A 212 -8.79 0.65 -13.93
N ILE A 213 -8.97 -0.14 -15.00
CA ILE A 213 -8.72 0.31 -16.38
C ILE A 213 -9.63 1.49 -16.74
N VAL A 214 -10.92 1.42 -16.40
CA VAL A 214 -11.87 2.52 -16.65
C VAL A 214 -11.47 3.77 -15.90
N THR A 215 -11.06 3.67 -14.63
CA THR A 215 -10.61 4.81 -13.83
C THR A 215 -9.38 5.47 -14.43
N LEU A 216 -8.38 4.70 -14.85
CA LEU A 216 -7.16 5.25 -15.48
C LEU A 216 -7.46 5.94 -16.82
N LEU A 217 -8.29 5.34 -17.68
CA LEU A 217 -8.64 5.94 -18.97
C LEU A 217 -9.50 7.20 -18.84
N LYS A 218 -10.28 7.32 -17.76
CA LYS A 218 -11.00 8.57 -17.46
C LYS A 218 -10.05 9.71 -17.09
N ARG A 219 -8.93 9.41 -16.43
CA ARG A 219 -7.88 10.37 -16.04
C ARG A 219 -6.79 10.51 -17.13
N HIS A 220 -7.19 10.57 -18.39
CA HIS A 220 -6.26 10.61 -19.54
C HIS A 220 -5.49 11.93 -19.68
N ASP A 221 -5.86 12.96 -18.94
CA ASP A 221 -5.10 14.21 -18.83
C ASP A 221 -3.79 14.02 -18.05
N GLU A 222 -3.66 12.92 -17.29
CA GLU A 222 -2.49 12.59 -16.49
C GLU A 222 -1.62 11.55 -17.22
N GLU A 223 -0.39 11.92 -17.58
CA GLU A 223 0.52 10.98 -18.26
C GLU A 223 0.83 9.74 -17.42
N GLU A 224 0.95 9.88 -16.09
CA GLU A 224 1.20 8.76 -15.18
C GLU A 224 0.06 7.73 -15.18
N SER A 225 -1.19 8.19 -15.30
CA SER A 225 -2.36 7.33 -15.40
C SER A 225 -2.36 6.54 -16.72
N LEU A 226 -1.96 7.17 -17.82
CA LEU A 226 -1.83 6.51 -19.12
C LEU A 226 -0.65 5.53 -19.15
N GLU A 227 0.48 5.88 -18.56
CA GLU A 227 1.62 4.98 -18.42
C GLU A 227 1.24 3.76 -17.58
N CYS A 228 0.52 3.97 -16.46
CA CYS A 228 0.04 2.89 -15.62
C CYS A 228 -0.93 1.97 -16.36
N VAL A 229 -1.88 2.51 -17.14
CA VAL A 229 -2.82 1.66 -17.91
C VAL A 229 -2.08 0.85 -18.97
N CYS A 230 -1.07 1.43 -19.62
CA CYS A 230 -0.25 0.71 -20.59
C CYS A 230 0.50 -0.45 -19.93
N CYS A 231 1.20 -0.21 -18.82
CA CYS A 231 1.91 -1.24 -18.07
C CYS A 231 0.96 -2.35 -17.56
N LEU A 232 -0.21 -1.96 -17.06
CA LEU A 232 -1.23 -2.90 -16.57
C LEU A 232 -1.71 -3.79 -17.71
N LEU A 233 -2.08 -3.20 -18.84
CA LEU A 233 -2.62 -3.90 -19.99
C LEU A 233 -1.60 -4.79 -20.68
N SER A 234 -0.33 -4.36 -20.82
CA SER A 234 0.75 -5.17 -21.40
C SER A 234 0.89 -6.56 -20.76
N SER A 235 0.62 -6.67 -19.46
CA SER A 235 0.73 -7.92 -18.72
C SER A 235 -0.61 -8.65 -18.52
N THR A 236 -1.72 -7.91 -18.42
CA THR A 236 -3.03 -8.49 -18.09
C THR A 236 -3.90 -8.79 -19.32
N TRP A 237 -3.52 -8.31 -20.52
CA TRP A 237 -4.33 -8.45 -21.75
C TRP A 237 -4.74 -9.89 -22.03
N LYS A 238 -3.79 -10.83 -21.92
CA LYS A 238 -4.01 -12.25 -22.23
C LYS A 238 -5.07 -12.89 -21.33
N HIS A 239 -5.27 -12.32 -20.15
CA HIS A 239 -6.19 -12.81 -19.14
C HIS A 239 -7.57 -12.14 -19.20
N LEU A 240 -7.66 -10.93 -19.74
CA LEU A 240 -8.90 -10.15 -19.86
C LEU A 240 -9.56 -10.25 -21.24
N ASP A 241 -8.79 -10.48 -22.31
CA ASP A 241 -9.31 -10.51 -23.68
C ASP A 241 -9.83 -11.91 -24.08
N HIS A 242 -11.08 -12.18 -23.69
CA HIS A 242 -11.88 -13.33 -24.09
C HIS A 242 -13.20 -12.90 -24.73
N GLU A 243 -13.87 -13.79 -25.47
CA GLU A 243 -15.05 -13.44 -26.29
C GLU A 243 -16.14 -12.67 -25.52
N LYS A 244 -16.45 -13.06 -24.28
CA LYS A 244 -17.45 -12.37 -23.46
C LYS A 244 -17.06 -10.94 -23.04
N ALA A 245 -15.76 -10.64 -22.91
CA ALA A 245 -15.26 -9.32 -22.51
C ALA A 245 -14.90 -8.44 -23.71
N LYS A 246 -14.96 -8.98 -24.94
CA LYS A 246 -14.62 -8.29 -26.18
C LYS A 246 -15.28 -6.92 -26.33
N PRO A 247 -16.59 -6.72 -26.06
CA PRO A 247 -17.20 -5.40 -26.16
C PRO A 247 -16.53 -4.36 -25.24
N ARG A 248 -16.17 -4.77 -24.01
CA ARG A 248 -15.52 -3.90 -23.02
C ARG A 248 -14.08 -3.59 -23.41
N MET A 249 -13.35 -4.57 -23.92
CA MET A 249 -11.98 -4.39 -24.41
C MET A 249 -11.93 -3.49 -25.66
N ASP A 250 -12.91 -3.61 -26.55
CA ASP A 250 -13.01 -2.77 -27.76
C ASP A 250 -13.32 -1.31 -27.39
N GLN A 251 -14.11 -1.06 -26.35
CA GLN A 251 -14.29 0.28 -25.79
C GLN A 251 -12.96 0.89 -25.31
N TYR A 252 -12.14 0.13 -24.58
CA TYR A 252 -10.83 0.61 -24.12
C TYR A 252 -9.92 1.00 -25.27
N ILE A 253 -9.87 0.18 -26.32
CA ILE A 253 -9.12 0.49 -27.53
C ILE A 253 -9.62 1.78 -28.18
N ASN A 254 -10.92 1.91 -28.38
CA ASN A 254 -11.49 3.09 -29.01
C ASN A 254 -11.15 4.36 -28.22
N THR A 255 -11.17 4.28 -26.88
CA THR A 255 -10.73 5.38 -26.01
C THR A 255 -9.25 5.70 -26.20
N MET A 256 -8.37 4.70 -26.23
CA MET A 256 -6.92 4.91 -26.46
C MET A 256 -6.63 5.48 -27.84
N GLU A 257 -7.28 4.97 -28.89
CA GLU A 257 -7.14 5.50 -30.25
C GLU A 257 -7.60 6.95 -30.34
N LYS A 258 -8.68 7.31 -29.64
CA LYS A 258 -9.15 8.69 -29.55
C LYS A 258 -8.11 9.58 -28.88
N ILE A 259 -7.52 9.14 -27.75
CA ILE A 259 -6.46 9.88 -27.05
C ILE A 259 -5.25 10.11 -27.96
N ILE A 260 -4.81 9.09 -28.69
CA ILE A 260 -3.69 9.21 -29.66
C ILE A 260 -4.03 10.22 -30.77
N LYS A 261 -5.25 10.17 -31.32
CA LYS A 261 -5.70 11.07 -32.41
C LYS A 261 -5.81 12.52 -31.97
N GLU A 262 -6.23 12.77 -30.73
CA GLU A 262 -6.34 14.13 -30.18
C GLU A 262 -4.98 14.80 -29.97
N ARG A 263 -3.87 14.03 -29.92
CA ARG A 263 -2.48 14.52 -29.76
C ARG A 263 -2.30 15.50 -28.58
N LYS A 264 -3.09 15.32 -27.51
CA LYS A 264 -2.98 16.14 -26.29
C LYS A 264 -1.89 15.66 -25.33
N THR A 265 -1.41 14.43 -25.51
CA THR A 265 -0.39 13.79 -24.66
C THR A 265 0.97 13.78 -25.36
N SER A 266 2.05 13.55 -24.61
CA SER A 266 3.38 13.46 -25.20
C SER A 266 3.50 12.32 -26.22
N SER A 267 4.43 12.48 -27.17
CA SER A 267 4.76 11.44 -28.16
C SER A 267 5.13 10.11 -27.51
N ARG A 268 5.83 10.14 -26.36
CA ARG A 268 6.18 8.94 -25.58
C ARG A 268 4.93 8.14 -25.21
N ILE A 269 3.93 8.81 -24.63
CA ILE A 269 2.67 8.16 -24.22
C ILE A 269 1.89 7.66 -25.44
N CYS A 270 1.88 8.42 -26.54
CA CYS A 270 1.26 7.96 -27.78
C CYS A 270 1.90 6.66 -28.31
N PHE A 271 3.23 6.56 -28.27
CA PHE A 271 3.93 5.33 -28.63
C PHE A 271 3.61 4.18 -27.66
N MET A 272 3.59 4.42 -26.35
CA MET A 272 3.22 3.39 -25.38
C MET A 272 1.81 2.85 -25.60
N LEU A 273 0.85 3.73 -25.87
CA LEU A 273 -0.52 3.32 -26.19
C LEU A 273 -0.56 2.51 -27.50
N GLN A 274 0.17 2.95 -28.52
CA GLN A 274 0.28 2.25 -29.80
C GLN A 274 0.86 0.84 -29.62
N ASP A 275 1.93 0.68 -28.82
CA ASP A 275 2.55 -0.61 -28.51
C ASP A 275 1.55 -1.58 -27.87
N VAL A 276 0.72 -1.09 -26.94
CA VAL A 276 -0.33 -1.90 -26.30
C VAL A 276 -1.41 -2.34 -27.29
N LEU A 277 -1.83 -1.44 -28.19
CA LEU A 277 -2.79 -1.76 -29.25
C LEU A 277 -2.24 -2.82 -30.21
N ASP A 278 -0.97 -2.72 -30.58
CA ASP A 278 -0.30 -3.67 -31.48
C ASP A 278 -0.05 -5.01 -30.79
N LEU A 279 0.28 -5.02 -29.49
CA LEU A 279 0.36 -6.24 -28.67
C LEU A 279 -0.95 -7.03 -28.66
N ARG A 280 -2.11 -6.37 -28.61
CA ARG A 280 -3.41 -7.07 -28.74
C ARG A 280 -3.56 -7.72 -30.11
N ARG A 281 -3.24 -6.99 -31.19
CA ARG A 281 -3.37 -7.48 -32.57
C ARG A 281 -2.54 -8.75 -32.76
N LEU A 282 -1.29 -8.75 -32.27
CA LEU A 282 -0.40 -9.92 -32.29
C LEU A 282 -0.98 -11.08 -31.47
N ASN A 283 -1.46 -10.81 -30.25
CA ASN A 283 -2.03 -11.87 -29.40
C ASN A 283 -3.31 -12.49 -29.97
N ARG A 284 -4.09 -11.77 -30.80
CA ARG A 284 -5.23 -12.32 -31.54
C ARG A 284 -4.82 -13.04 -32.82
N GLY A 285 -3.80 -12.55 -33.52
CA GLY A 285 -3.23 -13.22 -34.69
C GLY A 285 -2.66 -14.60 -34.37
N ASN A 286 -2.07 -14.78 -33.18
CA ASN A 286 -1.54 -16.06 -32.71
C ASN A 286 -2.59 -17.04 -32.13
N ARG A 287 -3.89 -16.69 -32.16
CA ARG A 287 -5.00 -17.56 -31.71
C ARG A 287 -5.82 -18.15 -32.87
N LEU A 288 -5.45 -17.84 -34.11
CA LEU A 288 -5.94 -18.48 -35.33
C LEU A 288 -4.95 -19.55 -35.79
#